data_AF-A0A1F7A642-F1
#
_entry.id   AF-A0A1F7A642-F1
#
_cell.length_a   1.000
_cell.length_b   1.000
_cell.length_c   1.000
_cell.angle_alpha   90.00
_cell.angle_beta   90.00
_cell.angle_gamma   90.00
#
_symmetry.space_group_name_H-M   'P 1'
#
loop_
_entity.id
_entity.type
_entity.pdbx_description
1 polymer ?
#
loop_
_entity_poly.entity_id
_entity_poly.type
_entity_poly.pdbx_seq_one_letter_code
_entity_poly.pdbx_strand_id
1 'polypeptide(L)'
;MNEIINKEIEILWADDEKYSVEQKLEAFSRLKESASEKDLPQLLELLKSDRNNFWTRELLSEPVSQLGGSECLPELFEALFLNEQEGHDNDSFRLFLTEIAESEPEKCKEQLMLLLSKPDFKNKKDAEWLLQFCK
;
A
#
# COMPACT_ATOMS: atom_id res chain seq x y z
N MET A 1 17.78 -1.75 -7.13
CA MET A 1 17.21 -2.73 -6.18
C MET A 1 17.94 -2.55 -4.87
N ASN A 2 17.22 -2.17 -3.83
CA ASN A 2 17.73 -1.92 -2.50
C ASN A 2 17.78 -3.25 -1.74
N GLU A 3 19.00 -3.68 -1.39
CA GLU A 3 19.24 -4.98 -0.73
C GLU A 3 18.69 -5.02 0.70
N ILE A 4 18.54 -3.87 1.37
CA ILE A 4 17.93 -3.81 2.69
C ILE A 4 16.44 -4.16 2.56
N ILE A 5 15.73 -3.55 1.61
CA ILE A 5 14.32 -3.86 1.35
C ILE A 5 14.13 -5.37 1.09
N ASN A 6 14.98 -5.98 0.25
CA ASN A 6 14.94 -7.43 -0.03
C ASN A 6 15.19 -8.27 1.22
N LYS A 7 16.15 -7.90 2.05
CA LYS A 7 16.46 -8.66 3.27
C LYS A 7 15.32 -8.58 4.28
N GLU A 8 14.74 -7.40 4.46
CA GLU A 8 13.72 -7.19 5.48
C GLU A 8 12.34 -7.73 5.05
N ILE A 9 11.99 -7.71 3.75
CA ILE A 9 10.72 -8.33 3.29
C ILE A 9 10.71 -9.85 3.48
N GLU A 10 11.86 -10.53 3.39
CA GLU A 10 11.96 -11.96 3.69
C GLU A 10 11.66 -12.28 5.17
N ILE A 11 11.89 -11.33 6.08
CA ILE A 11 11.50 -11.47 7.49
C ILE A 11 9.99 -11.29 7.63
N LEU A 12 9.40 -10.33 6.91
CA LEU A 12 7.95 -10.11 6.91
C LEU A 12 7.17 -11.30 6.36
N TRP A 13 7.67 -11.98 5.33
CA TRP A 13 7.07 -13.18 4.73
C TRP A 13 7.35 -14.48 5.49
N ALA A 14 8.25 -14.47 6.46
CA ALA A 14 8.56 -15.67 7.22
C ALA A 14 7.41 -16.06 8.15
N ASP A 15 7.36 -17.32 8.54
CA ASP A 15 6.40 -17.82 9.53
C ASP A 15 6.65 -17.21 10.92
N ASP A 16 5.61 -17.11 11.74
CA ASP A 16 5.67 -16.61 13.12
C ASP A 16 6.51 -17.52 14.03
N GLU A 17 6.69 -18.81 13.67
CA GLU A 17 7.64 -19.71 14.36
C GLU A 17 9.10 -19.26 14.22
N LYS A 18 9.43 -18.56 13.11
CA LYS A 18 10.80 -18.14 12.81
C LYS A 18 11.10 -16.72 13.30
N TYR A 19 10.13 -15.82 13.17
CA TYR A 19 10.25 -14.44 13.63
C TYR A 19 8.97 -14.00 14.32
N SER A 20 9.11 -13.47 15.53
CA SER A 20 7.97 -12.92 16.27
C SER A 20 7.40 -11.67 15.58
N VAL A 21 6.18 -11.28 15.96
CA VAL A 21 5.55 -10.05 15.48
C VAL A 21 6.43 -8.83 15.72
N GLU A 22 7.09 -8.74 16.87
CA GLU A 22 8.03 -7.65 17.20
C GLU A 22 9.20 -7.62 16.22
N GLN A 23 9.81 -8.78 15.94
CA GLN A 23 10.93 -8.87 15.00
C GLN A 23 10.52 -8.49 13.57
N LYS A 24 9.28 -8.83 13.18
CA LYS A 24 8.72 -8.42 11.90
C LYS A 24 8.45 -6.92 11.86
N LEU A 25 7.89 -6.32 12.91
CA LEU A 25 7.69 -4.87 12.99
C LEU A 25 9.02 -4.10 12.98
N GLU A 26 10.06 -4.61 13.63
CA GLU A 26 11.41 -4.05 13.54
C GLU A 26 11.98 -4.15 12.11
N ALA A 27 11.74 -5.28 11.42
CA ALA A 27 12.14 -5.43 10.02
C ALA A 27 11.40 -4.45 9.12
N PHE A 28 10.10 -4.28 9.32
CA PHE A 28 9.31 -3.27 8.63
C PHE A 28 9.85 -1.85 8.88
N SER A 29 10.18 -1.49 10.12
CA SER A 29 10.79 -0.18 10.43
C SER A 29 12.07 0.05 9.63
N ARG A 30 12.97 -0.94 9.59
CA ARG A 30 14.22 -0.87 8.82
C ARG A 30 13.96 -0.79 7.32
N LEU A 31 12.99 -1.55 6.79
CA LEU A 31 12.58 -1.49 5.39
C LEU A 31 12.13 -0.06 5.05
N LYS A 32 11.21 0.50 5.84
CA LYS A 32 10.66 1.85 5.64
C LYS A 32 11.74 2.92 5.73
N GLU A 33 12.59 2.89 6.76
CA GLU A 33 13.69 3.84 6.93
C GLU A 33 14.73 3.78 5.82
N SER A 34 14.91 2.62 5.19
CA SER A 34 15.85 2.42 4.08
C SER A 34 15.29 2.80 2.72
N ALA A 35 13.96 2.93 2.59
CA ALA A 35 13.28 3.14 1.32
C ALA A 35 13.30 4.62 0.92
N SER A 36 13.38 4.85 -0.39
CA SER A 36 13.30 6.18 -1.00
C SER A 36 12.44 6.14 -2.26
N GLU A 37 12.12 7.30 -2.84
CA GLU A 37 11.35 7.39 -4.10
C GLU A 37 11.96 6.53 -5.23
N LYS A 38 13.29 6.34 -5.24
CA LYS A 38 13.98 5.50 -6.24
C LYS A 38 13.63 4.02 -6.13
N ASP A 39 13.16 3.60 -4.97
CA ASP A 39 12.81 2.21 -4.66
C ASP A 39 11.32 1.95 -4.86
N LEU A 40 10.52 2.96 -5.23
CA LEU A 40 9.09 2.81 -5.46
C LEU A 40 8.74 1.68 -6.45
N PRO A 41 9.43 1.50 -7.60
CA PRO A 41 9.16 0.37 -8.48
C PRO A 41 9.32 -0.99 -7.77
N GLN A 42 10.35 -1.13 -6.93
CA GLN A 42 10.58 -2.36 -6.15
C GLN A 42 9.48 -2.55 -5.09
N LEU A 43 9.07 -1.49 -4.40
CA LEU A 43 7.99 -1.57 -3.41
C LEU A 43 6.64 -1.96 -4.05
N LEU A 44 6.35 -1.46 -5.26
CA LEU A 44 5.15 -1.83 -6.01
C LEU A 44 5.19 -3.29 -6.48
N GLU A 45 6.35 -3.80 -6.88
CA GLU A 45 6.55 -5.23 -7.16
C GLU A 45 6.31 -6.08 -5.91
N LEU A 46 6.83 -5.65 -4.76
CA LEU A 46 6.63 -6.34 -3.49
C LEU A 46 5.17 -6.33 -3.06
N LEU A 47 4.45 -5.21 -3.20
CA LEU A 47 3.03 -5.10 -2.86
C LEU A 47 2.16 -6.09 -3.67
N LYS A 48 2.56 -6.36 -4.92
CA LYS A 48 1.89 -7.30 -5.85
C LYS A 48 2.32 -8.76 -5.66
N SER A 49 3.27 -9.06 -4.77
CA SER A 49 3.75 -10.42 -4.57
C SER A 49 2.65 -11.34 -4.04
N ASP A 50 2.57 -12.54 -4.61
CA ASP A 50 1.75 -13.66 -4.16
C ASP A 50 2.15 -14.21 -2.79
N ARG A 51 3.33 -13.86 -2.30
CA ARG A 51 3.79 -14.18 -0.94
C ARG A 51 3.16 -13.29 0.13
N ASN A 52 2.51 -12.20 -0.26
CA ASN A 52 1.86 -11.33 0.70
C ASN A 52 0.58 -11.97 1.25
N ASN A 53 0.43 -11.91 2.57
CA ASN A 53 -0.86 -11.98 3.24
C ASN A 53 -1.44 -10.56 3.44
N PHE A 54 -2.64 -10.48 4.02
CA PHE A 54 -3.29 -9.20 4.28
C PHE A 54 -2.40 -8.21 5.04
N TRP A 55 -1.73 -8.68 6.10
CA TRP A 55 -0.95 -7.84 7.00
C TRP A 55 0.28 -7.26 6.30
N THR A 56 0.98 -8.06 5.48
CA THR A 56 2.11 -7.56 4.69
C THR A 56 1.70 -6.56 3.62
N ARG A 57 0.50 -6.69 3.02
CA ARG A 57 -0.04 -5.65 2.12
C ARG A 57 -0.35 -4.36 2.88
N GLU A 58 -0.92 -4.45 4.07
CA GLU A 58 -1.16 -3.26 4.90
C GLU A 58 0.15 -2.57 5.29
N LEU A 59 1.16 -3.32 5.74
CA LEU A 59 2.46 -2.75 6.07
C LEU A 59 3.11 -2.06 4.86
N LEU A 60 3.13 -2.72 3.70
CA LEU A 60 3.71 -2.16 2.48
C LEU A 60 2.94 -0.96 1.94
N SER A 61 1.65 -0.82 2.25
CA SER A 61 0.84 0.32 1.83
C SER A 61 1.35 1.65 2.40
N GLU A 62 1.97 1.64 3.59
CA GLU A 62 2.52 2.86 4.20
C GLU A 62 3.66 3.47 3.36
N PRO A 63 4.81 2.80 3.14
CA PRO A 63 5.91 3.39 2.37
C PRO A 63 5.51 3.63 0.90
N VAL A 64 4.64 2.81 0.30
CA VAL A 64 4.13 3.05 -1.06
C VAL A 64 3.33 4.35 -1.11
N SER A 65 2.44 4.58 -0.14
CA SER A 65 1.63 5.80 -0.06
C SER A 65 2.51 7.03 0.20
N GLN A 66 3.44 6.94 1.15
CA GLN A 66 4.33 8.05 1.53
C GLN A 66 5.30 8.47 0.42
N LEU A 67 5.79 7.51 -0.38
CA LEU A 67 6.79 7.79 -1.43
C LEU A 67 6.17 8.02 -2.81
N GLY A 68 5.03 7.40 -3.11
CA GLY A 68 4.39 7.44 -4.43
C GLY A 68 3.17 8.35 -4.53
N GLY A 69 2.49 8.62 -3.41
CA GLY A 69 1.30 9.45 -3.36
C GLY A 69 0.19 8.96 -4.31
N SER A 70 -0.48 9.92 -4.97
CA SER A 70 -1.63 9.66 -5.84
C SER A 70 -1.31 8.78 -7.06
N GLU A 71 -0.05 8.71 -7.49
CA GLU A 71 0.34 7.89 -8.65
C GLU A 71 0.24 6.39 -8.35
N CYS A 72 0.25 5.99 -7.07
CA CYS A 72 0.16 4.60 -6.65
C CYS A 72 -1.27 4.15 -6.30
N LEU A 73 -2.28 5.01 -6.48
CA LEU A 73 -3.68 4.65 -6.23
C LEU A 73 -4.13 3.37 -6.96
N PRO A 74 -3.78 3.11 -8.25
CA PRO A 74 -4.19 1.88 -8.92
C PRO A 74 -3.73 0.62 -8.17
N GLU A 75 -2.46 0.57 -7.78
CA GLU A 75 -1.86 -0.53 -7.03
C GLU A 75 -2.38 -0.66 -5.60
N LEU A 76 -2.56 0.48 -4.91
CA LEU A 76 -3.11 0.49 -3.56
C LEU A 76 -4.55 -0.03 -3.54
N PHE A 77 -5.38 0.33 -4.54
CA PHE A 77 -6.74 -0.22 -4.66
C PHE A 77 -6.75 -1.72 -5.00
N GLU A 78 -5.83 -2.20 -5.82
CA GLU A 78 -5.71 -3.63 -6.10
C GLU A 78 -5.39 -4.42 -4.82
N ALA A 79 -4.45 -3.93 -4.01
CA ALA A 79 -4.10 -4.55 -2.73
C ALA A 79 -5.24 -4.45 -1.69
N LEU A 80 -5.92 -3.30 -1.62
CA LEU A 80 -7.12 -3.11 -0.80
C LEU A 80 -8.20 -4.14 -1.17
N PHE A 81 -8.49 -4.29 -2.47
CA PHE A 81 -9.48 -5.25 -2.96
C PHE A 81 -9.14 -6.68 -2.56
N LEU A 82 -7.88 -7.10 -2.67
CA LEU A 82 -7.44 -8.44 -2.26
C LEU A 82 -7.69 -8.66 -0.76
N ASN A 83 -7.34 -7.69 0.09
CA ASN A 83 -7.64 -7.76 1.52
C ASN A 83 -9.13 -7.85 1.82
N GLU A 84 -9.98 -7.10 1.10
CA GLU A 84 -11.44 -7.18 1.27
C GLU A 84 -11.98 -8.55 0.86
N GLN A 85 -11.46 -9.15 -0.22
CA GLN A 85 -11.84 -10.50 -0.63
C GLN A 85 -11.44 -11.56 0.39
N GLU A 86 -10.35 -11.33 1.12
CA GLU A 86 -9.89 -12.17 2.23
C GLU A 86 -10.63 -11.90 3.55
N GLY A 87 -11.51 -10.87 3.59
CA GLY A 87 -12.36 -10.56 4.75
C GLY A 87 -11.76 -9.58 5.76
N HIS A 88 -10.75 -8.80 5.37
CA HIS A 88 -10.11 -7.80 6.21
C HIS A 88 -10.75 -6.40 6.04
N ASP A 89 -10.72 -5.61 7.11
CA ASP A 89 -11.36 -4.29 7.21
C ASP A 89 -10.60 -3.16 6.52
N ASN A 90 -9.28 -3.30 6.34
CA ASN A 90 -8.39 -2.37 5.65
C ASN A 90 -8.23 -1.01 6.35
N ASP A 91 -8.27 -0.96 7.67
CA ASP A 91 -8.21 0.31 8.41
C ASP A 91 -6.90 1.08 8.15
N SER A 92 -5.75 0.40 8.13
CA SER A 92 -4.46 1.05 7.82
C SER A 92 -4.39 1.53 6.37
N PHE A 93 -4.88 0.74 5.41
CA PHE A 93 -4.96 1.17 4.01
C PHE A 93 -5.80 2.44 3.86
N ARG A 94 -6.99 2.46 4.47
CA ARG A 94 -7.90 3.61 4.39
C ARG A 94 -7.28 4.85 5.01
N LEU A 95 -6.54 4.72 6.11
CA LEU A 95 -5.76 5.82 6.69
C LEU A 95 -4.79 6.40 5.66
N PHE A 96 -3.92 5.58 5.06
CA PHE A 96 -2.91 6.08 4.12
C PHE A 96 -3.52 6.63 2.82
N LEU A 97 -4.62 6.06 2.34
CA LEU A 97 -5.38 6.63 1.23
C LEU A 97 -5.88 8.04 1.57
N THR A 98 -6.45 8.25 2.77
CA THR A 98 -6.89 9.58 3.19
C THR A 98 -5.73 10.56 3.33
N GLU A 99 -4.56 10.12 3.82
CA GLU A 99 -3.36 10.96 3.88
C GLU A 99 -2.89 11.40 2.47
N ILE A 100 -2.96 10.52 1.46
CA ILE A 100 -2.71 10.89 0.06
C ILE A 100 -3.71 11.95 -0.40
N ALA A 101 -5.01 11.73 -0.16
CA ALA A 101 -6.05 12.64 -0.60
C ALA A 101 -5.97 14.03 0.06
N GLU A 102 -5.52 14.10 1.31
CA GLU A 102 -5.34 15.36 2.04
C GLU A 102 -4.04 16.08 1.68
N SER A 103 -2.98 15.33 1.32
CA SER A 103 -1.68 15.91 0.94
C SER A 103 -1.59 16.34 -0.53
N GLU A 104 -2.30 15.64 -1.42
CA GLU A 104 -2.31 15.88 -2.86
C GLU A 104 -3.74 16.03 -3.43
N PRO A 105 -4.60 16.92 -2.90
CA PRO A 105 -6.04 16.87 -3.19
C PRO A 105 -6.40 16.99 -4.67
N GLU A 106 -5.80 17.91 -5.42
CA GLU A 106 -6.07 18.07 -6.86
C GLU A 106 -5.61 16.86 -7.67
N LYS A 107 -4.37 16.41 -7.43
CA LYS A 107 -3.75 15.28 -8.16
C LYS A 107 -4.44 13.96 -7.82
N CYS A 108 -4.77 13.74 -6.55
CA CYS A 108 -5.54 12.58 -6.08
C CYS A 108 -6.92 12.56 -6.75
N LYS A 109 -7.62 13.70 -6.78
CA LYS A 109 -8.90 13.83 -7.48
C LYS A 109 -8.79 13.52 -8.96
N GLU A 110 -7.78 14.04 -9.66
CA GLU A 110 -7.55 13.74 -11.08
C GLU A 110 -7.35 12.23 -11.32
N GLN A 111 -6.50 11.59 -10.52
CA GLN A 111 -6.26 10.14 -10.60
C GLN A 111 -7.50 9.31 -10.27
N LEU A 112 -8.28 9.70 -9.26
CA LEU A 112 -9.53 9.05 -8.90
C LEU A 112 -10.57 9.16 -10.03
N MET A 113 -10.69 10.31 -10.69
CA MET A 113 -11.57 10.48 -11.83
C MET A 113 -11.16 9.60 -13.02
N LEU A 114 -9.85 9.44 -13.26
CA LEU A 114 -9.33 8.51 -14.27
C LEU A 114 -9.69 7.06 -13.93
N LEU A 115 -9.51 6.63 -12.68
CA LEU A 115 -9.86 5.29 -12.22
C LEU A 115 -11.37 5.02 -12.33
N LEU A 116 -12.20 5.95 -11.88
CA LEU A 116 -13.67 5.83 -11.92
C LEU A 116 -14.21 5.79 -13.36
N SER A 117 -13.48 6.35 -14.33
CA SER A 117 -13.86 6.27 -15.76
C SER A 117 -13.68 4.86 -16.37
N LYS A 118 -12.90 3.97 -15.72
CA LYS A 118 -12.67 2.61 -16.21
C LYS A 118 -13.86 1.72 -15.86
N PRO A 119 -14.45 1.00 -16.85
CA PRO A 119 -15.66 0.22 -16.63
C PRO A 119 -15.47 -0.92 -15.61
N ASP A 120 -14.28 -1.52 -15.59
CA ASP A 120 -13.88 -2.69 -14.82
C ASP A 120 -13.17 -2.37 -13.49
N PHE A 121 -13.07 -1.09 -13.12
CA PHE A 121 -12.49 -0.70 -11.84
C PHE A 121 -13.32 -1.25 -10.67
N LYS A 122 -12.69 -2.04 -9.80
CA LYS A 122 -13.36 -2.84 -8.76
C LYS A 122 -13.69 -2.04 -7.50
N ASN A 123 -12.87 -1.04 -7.15
CA ASN A 123 -12.98 -0.27 -5.91
C ASN A 123 -13.71 1.06 -6.09
N LYS A 124 -14.81 1.08 -6.85
CA LYS A 124 -15.57 2.32 -7.12
C LYS A 124 -16.05 3.00 -5.84
N LYS A 125 -16.56 2.21 -4.89
CA LYS A 125 -17.07 2.74 -3.61
C LYS A 125 -15.95 3.40 -2.79
N ASP A 126 -14.79 2.76 -2.70
CA ASP A 126 -13.65 3.33 -1.96
C ASP A 126 -13.11 4.58 -2.64
N ALA A 127 -13.03 4.61 -3.98
CA ALA A 127 -12.62 5.80 -4.71
C ALA A 127 -13.62 6.95 -4.58
N GLU A 128 -14.93 6.68 -4.63
CA GLU A 128 -15.99 7.68 -4.41
C GLU A 128 -15.98 8.21 -2.97
N TRP A 129 -15.71 7.35 -1.99
CA TRP A 129 -15.49 7.75 -0.60
C TRP A 129 -14.24 8.62 -0.46
N LEU A 130 -13.14 8.23 -1.11
CA LEU A 130 -11.87 8.94 -1.01
C LEU A 130 -11.92 10.35 -1.59
N LEU A 131 -12.74 10.58 -2.63
CA LEU A 131 -13.01 11.92 -3.17
C LEU A 131 -13.51 12.94 -2.12
N GLN A 132 -14.09 12.49 -1.00
CA GLN A 132 -14.57 13.36 0.07
C GLN A 132 -13.43 14.00 0.89
N PHE A 133 -12.21 13.49 0.74
CA PHE A 133 -11.00 13.94 1.44
C PHE A 133 -10.12 14.85 0.56
N CYS A 134 -10.36 14.91 -0.76
CA CYS A 134 -9.68 15.83 -1.68
C CYS A 134 -10.24 17.27 -1.55
N LYS A 135 -9.85 18.00 -0.49
CA LYS A 135 -10.35 19.34 -0.14
C LYS A 135 -9.31 20.43 -0.28
#